data_AF-A0A838V028-F1
#
_entry.id   AF-A0A838V028-F1
#
_cell.length_a   1.000
_cell.length_b   1.000
_cell.length_c   1.000
_cell.angle_alpha   90.00
_cell.angle_beta   90.00
_cell.angle_gamma   90.00
#
_symmetry.space_group_name_H-M   'P 1'
#
loop_
_entity.id
_entity.type
_entity.pdbx_description
1 polymer ?
#
loop_
_entity_poly.entity_id
_entity_poly.type
_entity_poly.pdbx_seq_one_letter_code
_entity_poly.pdbx_strand_id
1 'polypeptide(L)'
;GTVANPRPQVLVRCGAATGEVLVQPAPSGAVAEALDAADIHPRTDGLHEALRGLTFAMRPSSFFQTNTTQAEVMAELVLAHIPTDHEATVADAYCGVGTFAALLATRAAHVLAMEESASAVRDARENLHTLGLTNVEVLQGRAEALLPTITTPLAAIVLDPPRMGCLPDMLRAILLRQIPRVVYVSCDPTTLARDLATLTADGIYRLHTVQPLDMFPQTHHIECIAVLDFVGEETSTK
;
A
#
# COMPACT_ATOMS: atom_id res chain seq x y z
N GLY A 1 -14.86 32.29 -21.53
CA GLY A 1 -15.85 31.21 -21.69
C GLY A 1 -15.14 29.91 -21.43
N THR A 2 -15.56 29.14 -20.43
CA THR A 2 -15.05 27.80 -20.15
C THR A 2 -15.33 26.92 -21.37
N VAL A 3 -14.28 26.44 -22.01
CA VAL A 3 -14.38 25.46 -23.09
C VAL A 3 -15.04 24.21 -22.48
N ALA A 4 -16.25 23.89 -22.92
CA ALA A 4 -16.95 22.70 -22.47
C ALA A 4 -16.08 21.48 -22.77
N ASN A 5 -15.77 20.69 -21.74
CA ASN A 5 -15.00 19.46 -21.90
C ASN A 5 -15.81 18.51 -22.82
N PRO A 6 -15.31 18.15 -24.01
CA PRO A 6 -16.05 17.32 -24.96
C PRO A 6 -16.24 15.88 -24.47
N ARG A 7 -15.58 15.48 -23.37
CA ARG A 7 -15.73 14.18 -22.71
C ARG A 7 -15.81 14.39 -21.20
N PRO A 8 -16.98 14.72 -20.64
CA PRO A 8 -17.11 14.81 -19.19
C PRO A 8 -16.77 13.45 -18.57
N GLN A 9 -15.81 13.45 -17.64
CA GLN A 9 -15.51 12.29 -16.81
C GLN A 9 -16.21 12.49 -15.47
N VAL A 10 -16.81 11.41 -14.98
CA VAL A 10 -17.39 11.37 -13.64
C VAL A 10 -16.70 10.26 -12.88
N LEU A 11 -16.16 10.58 -11.71
CA LEU A 11 -15.72 9.62 -10.73
C LEU A 11 -16.87 9.36 -9.76
N VAL A 12 -17.21 8.09 -9.56
CA VAL A 12 -18.10 7.65 -8.49
C VAL A 12 -17.35 6.64 -7.64
N ARG A 13 -17.35 6.84 -6.32
CA ARG A 13 -16.86 5.86 -5.35
C ARG A 13 -17.90 5.65 -4.26
N CYS A 14 -17.95 4.44 -3.73
CA CYS A 14 -18.79 4.07 -2.60
C CYS A 14 -17.90 3.32 -1.61
N GLY A 15 -17.80 3.80 -0.38
CA GLY A 15 -17.11 3.10 0.71
C GLY A 15 -17.93 1.88 1.11
N ALA A 16 -17.35 0.69 0.99
CA ALA A 16 -18.06 -0.55 1.29
C ALA A 16 -18.34 -0.70 2.79
N ALA A 17 -17.43 -0.23 3.66
CA ALA A 17 -17.62 -0.32 5.10
C ALA A 17 -18.37 0.89 5.69
N THR A 18 -18.25 2.07 5.06
CA THR A 18 -18.83 3.32 5.58
C THR A 18 -20.16 3.70 4.94
N GLY A 19 -20.43 3.22 3.72
CA GLY A 19 -21.56 3.66 2.90
C GLY A 19 -21.40 5.08 2.35
N GLU A 20 -20.26 5.75 2.58
CA GLU A 20 -20.03 7.09 2.04
C GLU A 20 -19.90 7.05 0.52
N VAL A 21 -20.61 7.94 -0.17
CA VAL A 21 -20.55 8.08 -1.63
C VAL A 21 -19.75 9.33 -1.96
N LEU A 22 -18.84 9.23 -2.93
CA LEU A 22 -18.11 10.37 -3.50
C LEU A 22 -18.45 10.48 -4.97
N VAL A 23 -18.82 11.68 -5.42
CA VAL A 23 -19.03 12.00 -6.84
C VAL A 23 -18.23 13.23 -7.23
N GLN A 24 -17.43 13.10 -8.30
CA GLN A 24 -16.71 14.23 -8.89
C GLN A 24 -16.89 14.30 -10.42
N PRO A 25 -17.08 15.50 -11.01
CA PRO A 25 -17.31 16.78 -10.33
C PRO A 25 -18.63 16.78 -9.53
N ALA A 26 -18.81 17.77 -8.66
CA ALA A 26 -20.01 17.90 -7.84
C ALA A 26 -21.29 17.82 -8.70
N PRO A 27 -22.27 16.96 -8.35
CA PRO A 27 -23.55 16.91 -9.06
C PRO A 27 -24.25 18.27 -9.07
N SER A 28 -24.94 18.59 -10.16
CA SER A 28 -25.69 19.84 -10.29
C SER A 28 -26.95 19.68 -11.15
N GLY A 29 -27.87 20.64 -11.03
CA GLY A 29 -29.15 20.65 -11.75
C GLY A 29 -29.96 19.38 -11.54
N ALA A 30 -30.53 18.84 -12.62
CA ALA A 30 -31.38 17.65 -12.59
C ALA A 30 -30.72 16.42 -11.95
N VAL A 31 -29.38 16.29 -12.02
CA VAL A 31 -28.67 15.17 -11.37
C VAL A 31 -28.67 15.32 -9.85
N ALA A 32 -28.43 16.53 -9.34
CA ALA A 32 -28.49 16.79 -7.90
C ALA A 32 -29.91 16.58 -7.35
N GLU A 33 -30.93 17.05 -8.09
CA GLU A 33 -32.34 16.83 -7.74
C GLU A 33 -32.72 15.34 -7.73
N ALA A 34 -32.22 14.56 -8.70
CA ALA A 34 -32.47 13.12 -8.76
C ALA A 34 -31.77 12.36 -7.63
N LEU A 35 -30.57 12.78 -7.23
CA LEU A 35 -29.83 12.19 -6.10
C LEU A 35 -30.53 12.50 -4.76
N ASP A 36 -30.97 13.74 -4.56
CA ASP A 36 -31.72 14.15 -3.36
C ASP A 36 -33.06 13.39 -3.25
N ALA A 37 -33.80 13.27 -4.36
CA ALA A 37 -35.04 12.48 -4.40
C ALA A 37 -34.81 10.98 -4.12
N ALA A 38 -33.58 10.48 -4.32
CA ALA A 38 -33.17 9.12 -4.01
C ALA A 38 -32.49 8.98 -2.62
N ASP A 39 -32.43 10.05 -1.83
CA ASP A 39 -31.73 10.14 -0.53
C ASP A 39 -30.23 9.78 -0.61
N ILE A 40 -29.58 10.19 -1.71
CA ILE A 40 -28.15 10.01 -1.93
C ILE A 40 -27.45 11.36 -1.81
N HIS A 41 -26.64 11.53 -0.76
CA HIS A 41 -25.93 12.77 -0.46
C HIS A 41 -24.42 12.60 -0.66
N PRO A 42 -23.91 12.65 -1.91
CA PRO A 42 -22.51 12.37 -2.17
C PRO A 42 -21.60 13.49 -1.66
N ARG A 43 -20.48 13.08 -1.09
CA ARG A 43 -19.34 13.94 -0.80
C ARG A 43 -18.67 14.35 -2.12
N THR A 44 -17.94 15.46 -2.09
CA THR A 44 -17.22 15.99 -3.28
C THR A 44 -15.71 16.01 -3.09
N ASP A 45 -15.22 16.14 -1.86
CA ASP A 45 -13.80 16.41 -1.60
C ASP A 45 -13.02 15.16 -1.20
N GLY A 46 -13.74 14.13 -0.75
CA GLY A 46 -13.21 12.84 -0.34
C GLY A 46 -14.27 12.01 0.37
N LEU A 47 -13.93 10.75 0.60
CA LEU A 47 -14.72 9.80 1.40
C LEU A 47 -13.81 9.10 2.42
N HIS A 48 -14.42 8.43 3.37
CA HIS A 48 -13.74 7.59 4.35
C HIS A 48 -14.00 6.12 4.05
N GLU A 49 -12.98 5.29 4.20
CA GLU A 49 -13.12 3.83 4.16
C GLU A 49 -12.50 3.22 5.41
N ALA A 50 -13.10 2.14 5.90
CA ALA A 50 -12.58 1.40 7.05
C ALA A 50 -11.85 0.14 6.60
N LEU A 51 -10.67 -0.09 7.18
CA LEU A 51 -9.88 -1.30 6.99
C LEU A 51 -9.31 -1.73 8.34
N ARG A 52 -9.64 -2.95 8.79
CA ARG A 52 -9.15 -3.50 10.06
C ARG A 52 -9.39 -2.58 11.27
N GLY A 53 -10.53 -1.87 11.27
CA GLY A 53 -10.93 -0.95 12.34
C GLY A 53 -10.25 0.42 12.29
N LEU A 54 -9.37 0.68 11.33
CA LEU A 54 -8.80 2.00 11.06
C LEU A 54 -9.60 2.68 9.95
N THR A 55 -9.87 3.97 10.09
CA THR A 55 -10.60 4.76 9.10
C THR A 55 -9.65 5.68 8.36
N PHE A 56 -9.62 5.58 7.02
CA PHE A 56 -8.75 6.36 6.15
C PHE A 56 -9.58 7.35 5.35
N ALA A 57 -9.17 8.61 5.35
CA ALA A 57 -9.66 9.60 4.41
C ALA A 57 -9.02 9.36 3.03
N MET A 58 -9.86 9.39 2.00
CA MET A 58 -9.49 9.14 0.61
C MET A 58 -9.98 10.30 -0.25
N ARG A 59 -9.05 10.98 -0.91
CA ARG A 59 -9.38 11.98 -1.92
C ARG A 59 -9.76 11.29 -3.25
N PRO A 60 -10.43 12.00 -4.17
CA PRO A 60 -10.82 11.47 -5.48
C PRO A 60 -9.68 10.79 -6.25
N SER A 61 -8.47 11.35 -6.20
CA SER A 61 -7.29 10.85 -6.88
C SER A 61 -6.50 9.81 -6.09
N SER A 62 -6.83 9.59 -4.81
CA SER A 62 -6.09 8.66 -3.95
C SER A 62 -6.31 7.22 -4.41
N PHE A 63 -5.24 6.43 -4.47
CA PHE A 63 -5.36 4.99 -4.63
C PHE A 63 -5.76 4.35 -3.29
N PHE A 64 -6.70 3.42 -3.35
CA PHE A 64 -7.10 2.56 -2.24
C PHE A 64 -7.62 1.25 -2.84
N GLN A 65 -7.52 0.17 -2.09
CA GLN A 65 -7.92 -1.14 -2.57
C GLN A 65 -9.44 -1.17 -2.83
N THR A 66 -9.82 -1.58 -4.05
CA THR A 66 -11.20 -1.47 -4.52
C THR A 66 -12.16 -2.48 -3.89
N ASN A 67 -11.63 -3.58 -3.35
CA ASN A 67 -12.39 -4.63 -2.72
C ASN A 67 -12.01 -4.70 -1.24
N THR A 68 -12.75 -3.96 -0.40
CA THR A 68 -12.44 -3.79 1.03
C THR A 68 -12.35 -5.13 1.77
N THR A 69 -13.22 -6.09 1.46
CA THR A 69 -13.18 -7.43 2.07
C THR A 69 -11.88 -8.17 1.75
N GLN A 70 -11.42 -8.13 0.49
CA GLN A 70 -10.14 -8.75 0.12
C GLN A 70 -8.95 -7.95 0.65
N ALA A 71 -9.08 -6.62 0.76
CA ALA A 71 -8.06 -5.79 1.37
C ALA A 71 -7.85 -6.13 2.86
N GLU A 72 -8.90 -6.51 3.60
CA GLU A 72 -8.76 -6.98 4.98
C GLU A 72 -7.98 -8.30 5.07
N VAL A 73 -8.28 -9.25 4.18
CA VAL A 73 -7.54 -10.51 4.08
C VAL A 73 -6.08 -10.26 3.71
N MET A 74 -5.82 -9.38 2.74
CA MET A 74 -4.46 -8.98 2.38
C MET A 74 -3.71 -8.37 3.55
N ALA A 75 -4.34 -7.45 4.28
CA ALA A 75 -3.77 -6.85 5.49
C ALA A 75 -3.45 -7.92 6.54
N GLU A 76 -4.32 -8.90 6.75
CA GLU A 76 -4.05 -10.03 7.66
C GLU A 76 -2.83 -10.84 7.23
N LEU A 77 -2.75 -11.21 5.95
CA LEU A 77 -1.65 -11.98 5.40
C LEU A 77 -0.33 -11.22 5.52
N VAL A 78 -0.29 -9.94 5.12
CA VAL A 78 0.90 -9.10 5.25
C VAL A 78 1.32 -9.03 6.71
N LEU A 79 0.41 -8.64 7.60
CA LEU A 79 0.71 -8.45 9.01
C LEU A 79 1.19 -9.75 9.67
N ALA A 80 0.63 -10.91 9.34
CA ALA A 80 1.03 -12.21 9.88
C ALA A 80 2.52 -12.53 9.70
N HIS A 81 3.18 -11.90 8.71
CA HIS A 81 4.60 -12.06 8.45
C HIS A 81 5.46 -10.95 9.03
N ILE A 82 4.88 -9.90 9.60
CA ILE A 82 5.63 -8.79 10.22
C ILE A 82 5.96 -9.14 11.67
N PRO A 83 7.22 -8.92 12.11
CA PRO A 83 7.61 -9.07 13.50
C PRO A 83 6.69 -8.30 14.45
N THR A 84 6.40 -8.90 15.60
CA THR A 84 5.52 -8.32 16.65
C THR A 84 6.33 -7.85 17.85
N ASP A 85 7.66 -7.89 17.77
CA ASP A 85 8.52 -7.27 18.74
C ASP A 85 8.38 -5.74 18.59
N HIS A 86 7.75 -5.12 19.59
CA HIS A 86 7.59 -3.67 19.70
C HIS A 86 8.92 -2.90 19.85
N GLU A 87 10.04 -3.49 19.43
CA GLU A 87 11.38 -2.89 19.31
C GLU A 87 11.84 -2.78 17.85
N ALA A 88 11.17 -3.47 16.91
CA ALA A 88 11.58 -3.48 15.50
C ALA A 88 11.24 -2.18 14.76
N THR A 89 12.14 -1.78 13.85
CA THR A 89 11.85 -0.82 12.78
C THR A 89 11.47 -1.58 11.51
N VAL A 90 10.35 -1.22 10.90
CA VAL A 90 9.87 -1.81 9.64
C VAL A 90 9.70 -0.73 8.58
N ALA A 91 9.85 -1.10 7.31
CA ALA A 91 9.62 -0.17 6.20
C ALA A 91 8.37 -0.53 5.40
N ASP A 92 7.66 0.50 4.95
CA ASP A 92 6.57 0.42 3.98
C ASP A 92 7.00 1.18 2.72
N ALA A 93 7.35 0.46 1.66
CA ALA A 93 7.73 1.06 0.39
C ALA A 93 6.53 1.19 -0.53
N TYR A 94 6.40 2.35 -1.18
CA TYR A 94 5.26 2.70 -2.03
C TYR A 94 3.97 2.83 -1.19
N CYS A 95 4.07 3.49 -0.03
CA CYS A 95 3.04 3.45 1.01
C CYS A 95 1.69 4.10 0.61
N GLY A 96 1.65 4.85 -0.51
CA GLY A 96 0.44 5.52 -0.98
C GLY A 96 -0.13 6.45 0.08
N VAL A 97 -1.39 6.23 0.48
CA VAL A 97 -2.07 6.99 1.53
C VAL A 97 -1.79 6.50 2.96
N GLY A 98 -0.80 5.63 3.14
CA GLY A 98 -0.33 5.15 4.44
C GLY A 98 -1.11 3.96 5.00
N THR A 99 -1.82 3.20 4.16
CA THR A 99 -2.66 2.08 4.62
C THR A 99 -1.85 1.00 5.33
N PHE A 100 -0.80 0.46 4.69
CA PHE A 100 0.07 -0.53 5.35
C PHE A 100 0.88 0.11 6.47
N ALA A 101 1.44 1.31 6.27
CA ALA A 101 2.16 2.03 7.32
C ALA A 101 1.35 2.13 8.63
N ALA A 102 0.07 2.48 8.55
CA ALA A 102 -0.81 2.56 9.71
C ALA A 102 -1.04 1.19 10.38
N LEU A 103 -1.21 0.13 9.58
CA LEU A 103 -1.36 -1.23 10.09
C LEU A 103 -0.08 -1.75 10.76
N LEU A 104 1.08 -1.50 10.14
CA LEU A 104 2.40 -1.86 10.65
C LEU A 104 2.72 -1.15 11.96
N ALA A 105 2.24 0.09 12.13
CA ALA A 105 2.42 0.89 13.34
C ALA A 105 1.80 0.24 14.59
N THR A 106 0.84 -0.68 14.42
CA THR A 106 0.24 -1.44 15.52
C THR A 106 1.12 -2.59 16.03
N ARG A 107 2.17 -2.97 15.28
CA ARG A 107 3.05 -4.12 15.58
C ARG A 107 4.52 -3.73 15.81
N ALA A 108 5.00 -2.70 15.11
CA ALA A 108 6.40 -2.28 15.15
C ALA A 108 6.63 -1.08 16.09
N ALA A 109 7.87 -0.94 16.57
CA ALA A 109 8.29 0.23 17.34
C ALA A 109 8.29 1.49 16.49
N HIS A 110 8.73 1.36 15.24
CA HIS A 110 8.87 2.47 14.30
C HIS A 110 8.59 1.99 12.87
N VAL A 111 7.90 2.81 12.09
CA VAL A 111 7.61 2.55 10.68
C VAL A 111 8.21 3.65 9.82
N LEU A 112 8.98 3.27 8.80
CA LEU A 112 9.49 4.17 7.77
C LEU A 112 8.67 3.98 6.50
N ALA A 113 7.80 4.95 6.19
CA ALA A 113 6.89 4.90 5.05
C ALA A 113 7.43 5.77 3.90
N MET A 114 7.67 5.18 2.72
CA MET A 114 8.30 5.83 1.57
C MET A 114 7.30 6.00 0.42
N GLU A 115 7.14 7.25 -0.05
CA GLU A 115 6.23 7.57 -1.15
C GLU A 115 6.76 8.76 -1.97
N GLU A 116 6.71 8.66 -3.30
CA GLU A 116 7.22 9.70 -4.19
C GLU A 116 6.18 10.79 -4.50
N SER A 117 4.90 10.41 -4.55
CA SER A 117 3.80 11.27 -4.93
C SER A 117 3.51 12.27 -3.81
N ALA A 118 3.77 13.55 -4.08
CA ALA A 118 3.52 14.62 -3.12
C ALA A 118 2.06 14.69 -2.65
N SER A 119 1.08 14.29 -3.50
CA SER A 119 -0.32 14.21 -3.07
C SER A 119 -0.56 13.04 -2.13
N ALA A 120 -0.04 11.85 -2.45
CA ALA A 120 -0.18 10.68 -1.59
C ALA A 120 0.54 10.87 -0.25
N VAL A 121 1.72 11.49 -0.21
CA VAL A 121 2.42 11.86 1.02
C VAL A 121 1.58 12.78 1.91
N ARG A 122 0.88 13.76 1.33
CA ARG A 122 -0.01 14.63 2.11
C ARG A 122 -1.17 13.84 2.71
N ASP A 123 -1.79 12.97 1.92
CA ASP A 123 -2.89 12.11 2.36
C ASP A 123 -2.44 11.14 3.46
N ALA A 124 -1.25 10.52 3.30
CA ALA A 124 -0.65 9.65 4.30
C ALA A 124 -0.41 10.37 5.63
N ARG A 125 0.21 11.55 5.60
CA ARG A 125 0.45 12.34 6.82
C ARG A 125 -0.86 12.72 7.52
N GLU A 126 -1.89 13.11 6.75
CA GLU A 126 -3.21 13.45 7.28
C GLU A 126 -3.90 12.23 7.93
N ASN A 127 -3.88 11.08 7.26
CA ASN A 127 -4.42 9.82 7.78
C ASN A 127 -3.70 9.39 9.06
N LEU A 128 -2.37 9.31 9.04
CA LEU A 128 -1.57 8.88 10.17
C LEU A 128 -1.74 9.81 11.39
N HIS A 129 -1.80 11.12 11.15
CA HIS A 129 -2.10 12.10 12.20
C HIS A 129 -3.50 11.91 12.78
N THR A 130 -4.51 11.73 11.93
CA THR A 130 -5.91 11.53 12.36
C THR A 130 -6.08 10.25 13.17
N LEU A 131 -5.33 9.20 12.83
CA LEU A 131 -5.28 7.94 13.58
C LEU A 131 -4.42 8.04 14.87
N GLY A 132 -3.77 9.19 15.12
CA GLY A 132 -2.93 9.38 16.30
C GLY A 132 -1.63 8.58 16.29
N LEU A 133 -1.17 8.14 15.12
CA LEU A 133 0.03 7.30 14.99
C LEU A 133 1.29 8.17 14.94
N THR A 134 2.02 8.20 16.05
CA THR A 134 3.24 9.00 16.20
C THR A 134 4.53 8.22 15.92
N ASN A 135 4.43 6.91 15.72
CA ASN A 135 5.56 6.02 15.45
C ASN A 135 5.75 5.72 13.94
N VAL A 136 5.21 6.58 13.06
CA VAL A 136 5.34 6.46 11.62
C VAL A 136 6.00 7.72 11.06
N GLU A 137 7.13 7.55 10.37
CA GLU A 137 7.81 8.63 9.65
C GLU A 137 7.55 8.49 8.15
N VAL A 138 6.97 9.52 7.54
CA VAL A 138 6.70 9.56 6.09
C VAL A 138 7.82 10.29 5.36
N LEU A 139 8.61 9.52 4.61
CA LEU A 139 9.72 9.96 3.77
C LEU A 139 9.24 10.22 2.35
N GLN A 140 9.34 11.46 1.88
CA GLN A 140 8.95 11.82 0.52
C GLN A 140 10.12 11.59 -0.44
N GLY A 141 9.92 10.71 -1.42
CA GLY A 141 10.91 10.40 -2.45
C GLY A 141 10.71 9.00 -3.00
N ARG A 142 11.48 8.69 -4.05
CA ARG A 142 11.49 7.35 -4.62
C ARG A 142 12.04 6.35 -3.61
N ALA A 143 11.32 5.25 -3.37
CA ALA A 143 11.72 4.24 -2.40
C ALA A 143 13.13 3.69 -2.70
N GLU A 144 13.51 3.55 -3.97
CA GLU A 144 14.83 3.07 -4.38
C GLU A 144 15.97 4.04 -4.07
N ALA A 145 15.65 5.34 -3.96
CA ALA A 145 16.61 6.38 -3.58
C ALA A 145 16.67 6.55 -2.06
N LEU A 146 15.55 6.35 -1.36
CA LEU A 146 15.44 6.51 0.09
C LEU A 146 16.00 5.30 0.85
N LEU A 147 15.67 4.08 0.43
CA LEU A 147 16.05 2.86 1.15
C LEU A 147 17.56 2.75 1.43
N PRO A 148 18.48 3.10 0.50
CA PRO A 148 19.92 3.09 0.78
C PRO A 148 20.39 4.14 1.79
N THR A 149 19.64 5.21 2.01
CA THR A 149 19.99 6.29 2.96
C THR A 149 19.59 5.99 4.40
N ILE A 150 18.72 4.99 4.60
CA ILE A 150 18.26 4.56 5.93
C ILE A 150 19.39 3.79 6.62
N THR A 151 19.93 4.37 7.69
CA THR A 151 21.01 3.77 8.51
C THR A 151 20.48 2.82 9.58
N THR A 152 19.24 3.01 10.03
CA THR A 152 18.59 2.17 11.03
C THR A 152 18.36 0.76 10.47
N PRO A 153 18.76 -0.31 11.19
CA PRO A 153 18.43 -1.68 10.80
C PRO A 153 16.92 -1.89 10.65
N LEU A 154 16.50 -2.56 9.58
CA LEU A 154 15.11 -2.93 9.39
C LEU A 154 14.94 -4.40 9.74
N ALA A 155 13.87 -4.74 10.47
CA ALA A 155 13.48 -6.13 10.70
C ALA A 155 12.69 -6.69 9.51
N ALA A 156 11.90 -5.85 8.85
CA ALA A 156 11.11 -6.21 7.67
C ALA A 156 10.89 -5.01 6.73
N ILE A 157 10.61 -5.31 5.47
CA ILE A 157 10.08 -4.35 4.49
C ILE A 157 8.84 -4.92 3.81
N VAL A 158 7.80 -4.09 3.70
CA VAL A 158 6.63 -4.34 2.85
C VAL A 158 6.82 -3.60 1.52
N LEU A 159 6.56 -4.29 0.41
CA LEU A 159 6.60 -3.74 -0.94
C LEU A 159 5.21 -3.85 -1.56
N ASP A 160 4.64 -2.75 -2.03
CA ASP A 160 3.43 -2.72 -2.87
C ASP A 160 3.66 -1.86 -4.13
N PRO A 161 4.55 -2.29 -5.05
CA PRO A 161 4.96 -1.48 -6.19
C PRO A 161 3.86 -1.40 -7.27
N PRO A 162 3.98 -0.46 -8.23
CA PRO A 162 3.13 -0.45 -9.41
C PRO A 162 3.23 -1.75 -10.22
N ARG A 163 2.29 -1.96 -11.16
CA ARG A 163 2.20 -3.17 -12.02
C ARG A 163 3.51 -3.64 -12.67
N MET A 164 4.42 -2.70 -12.98
CA MET A 164 5.72 -3.02 -13.55
C MET A 164 6.69 -3.76 -12.60
N GLY A 165 6.33 -3.90 -11.33
CA GLY A 165 7.14 -4.46 -10.26
C GLY A 165 8.15 -3.46 -9.71
N CYS A 166 9.08 -3.96 -8.90
CA CYS A 166 10.17 -3.17 -8.35
C CYS A 166 11.17 -2.79 -9.45
N LEU A 167 11.75 -1.60 -9.33
CA LEU A 167 12.90 -1.24 -10.15
C LEU A 167 14.14 -2.03 -9.70
N PRO A 168 15.11 -2.32 -10.60
CA PRO A 168 16.32 -3.06 -10.24
C PRO A 168 17.09 -2.45 -9.05
N ASP A 169 17.09 -1.13 -8.94
CA ASP A 169 17.74 -0.41 -7.83
C ASP A 169 17.09 -0.73 -6.48
N MET A 170 15.77 -0.98 -6.44
CA MET A 170 15.07 -1.41 -5.22
C MET A 170 15.56 -2.77 -4.77
N LEU A 171 15.56 -3.74 -5.69
CA LEU A 171 15.96 -5.12 -5.42
C LEU A 171 17.43 -5.16 -4.96
N ARG A 172 18.29 -4.39 -5.64
CA ARG A 172 19.68 -4.22 -5.24
C ARG A 172 19.82 -3.61 -3.85
N ALA A 173 19.04 -2.58 -3.51
CA ALA A 173 19.06 -1.98 -2.18
C ALA A 173 18.64 -2.98 -1.09
N ILE A 174 17.61 -3.79 -1.33
CA ILE A 174 17.17 -4.86 -0.42
C ILE A 174 18.26 -5.92 -0.22
N LEU A 175 18.90 -6.35 -1.29
CA LEU A 175 20.00 -7.32 -1.25
C LEU A 175 21.20 -6.79 -0.46
N LEU A 176 21.62 -5.55 -0.73
CA LEU A 176 22.75 -4.91 -0.04
C LEU A 176 22.48 -4.68 1.45
N ARG A 177 21.23 -4.36 1.80
CA ARG A 177 20.83 -4.12 3.19
C ARG A 177 20.52 -5.40 3.96
N GLN A 178 20.42 -6.55 3.28
CA GLN A 178 20.19 -7.85 3.91
C GLN A 178 19.01 -7.82 4.89
N ILE A 179 17.90 -7.18 4.47
CA ILE A 179 16.71 -7.00 5.30
C ILE A 179 16.17 -8.40 5.68
N PRO A 180 16.04 -8.75 6.97
CA PRO A 180 15.73 -10.12 7.39
C PRO A 180 14.47 -10.69 6.74
N ARG A 181 13.46 -9.84 6.51
CA ARG A 181 12.21 -10.24 5.88
C ARG A 181 11.71 -9.25 4.83
N VAL A 182 11.25 -9.79 3.70
CA VAL A 182 10.59 -9.05 2.63
C VAL A 182 9.18 -9.61 2.46
N VAL A 183 8.17 -8.76 2.58
CA VAL A 183 6.77 -9.07 2.25
C VAL A 183 6.41 -8.29 1.00
N TYR A 184 6.17 -9.00 -0.09
CA TYR A 184 5.94 -8.41 -1.41
C TYR A 184 4.49 -8.63 -1.82
N VAL A 185 3.71 -7.56 -1.90
CA VAL A 185 2.36 -7.49 -2.48
C VAL A 185 2.48 -7.13 -3.96
N SER A 186 1.80 -7.88 -4.84
CA SER A 186 1.88 -7.66 -6.28
C SER A 186 0.60 -8.00 -7.00
N CYS A 187 0.14 -7.07 -7.84
CA CYS A 187 -1.01 -7.24 -8.72
C CYS A 187 -0.70 -7.92 -10.06
N ASP A 188 0.57 -8.30 -10.30
CA ASP A 188 1.01 -8.99 -11.52
C ASP A 188 1.99 -10.14 -11.17
N PRO A 189 1.53 -11.40 -11.25
CA PRO A 189 2.37 -12.57 -10.96
C PRO A 189 3.61 -12.68 -11.84
N THR A 190 3.61 -12.09 -13.05
CA THR A 190 4.73 -12.17 -14.00
C THR A 190 5.88 -11.28 -13.55
N THR A 191 5.59 -10.03 -13.19
CA THR A 191 6.62 -9.11 -12.68
C THR A 191 7.08 -9.51 -11.28
N LEU A 192 6.17 -10.05 -10.46
CA LEU A 192 6.55 -10.70 -9.20
C LEU A 192 7.58 -11.81 -9.42
N ALA A 193 7.33 -12.76 -10.33
CA ALA A 193 8.25 -13.87 -10.59
C ALA A 193 9.64 -13.39 -11.03
N ARG A 194 9.72 -12.35 -11.87
CA ARG A 194 10.98 -11.71 -12.28
C ARG A 194 11.75 -11.15 -11.07
N ASP A 195 11.06 -10.45 -10.19
CA ASP A 195 11.67 -9.78 -9.05
C ASP A 195 12.09 -10.80 -7.98
N LEU A 196 11.26 -11.83 -7.74
CA LEU A 196 11.61 -12.96 -6.88
C LEU A 196 12.86 -13.69 -7.39
N ALA A 197 12.97 -13.94 -8.69
CA ALA A 197 14.16 -14.59 -9.26
C ALA A 197 15.45 -13.79 -8.99
N THR A 198 15.35 -12.46 -8.96
CA THR A 198 16.48 -11.58 -8.61
C THR A 198 16.81 -11.66 -7.12
N LEU A 199 15.80 -11.61 -6.24
CA LEU A 199 16.01 -11.65 -4.79
C LEU A 199 16.53 -13.01 -4.30
N THR A 200 16.06 -14.10 -4.91
CA THR A 200 16.48 -15.46 -4.55
C THR A 200 17.73 -15.92 -5.29
N ALA A 201 18.31 -15.06 -6.14
CA ALA A 201 19.55 -15.38 -6.84
C ALA A 201 20.64 -15.76 -5.83
N ASP A 202 21.43 -16.77 -6.20
CA ASP A 202 22.55 -17.29 -5.39
C ASP A 202 22.17 -17.73 -3.96
N GLY A 203 20.87 -17.94 -3.69
CA GLY A 203 20.36 -18.35 -2.39
C GLY A 203 20.34 -17.26 -1.33
N ILE A 204 20.53 -15.98 -1.70
CA ILE A 204 20.60 -14.85 -0.75
C ILE A 204 19.29 -14.68 0.03
N TYR A 205 18.14 -14.84 -0.64
CA TYR A 205 16.84 -14.96 0.01
C TYR A 205 16.20 -16.30 -0.32
N ARG A 206 15.43 -16.82 0.65
CA ARG A 206 14.58 -17.99 0.49
C ARG A 206 13.14 -17.53 0.36
N LEU A 207 12.50 -17.90 -0.75
CA LEU A 207 11.05 -17.75 -0.88
C LEU A 207 10.36 -18.71 0.10
N HIS A 208 9.64 -18.16 1.07
CA HIS A 208 8.93 -18.91 2.10
C HIS A 208 7.54 -19.33 1.62
N THR A 209 6.73 -18.36 1.18
CA THR A 209 5.35 -18.57 0.74
C THR A 209 4.98 -17.62 -0.39
N VAL A 210 4.06 -18.05 -1.25
CA VAL A 210 3.32 -17.19 -2.18
C VAL A 210 1.83 -17.50 -2.01
N GLN A 211 1.05 -16.50 -1.63
CA GLN A 211 -0.39 -16.61 -1.44
C GLN A 211 -1.11 -15.75 -2.48
N PRO A 212 -1.74 -16.35 -3.50
CA PRO A 212 -2.64 -15.64 -4.41
C PRO A 212 -3.91 -15.18 -3.67
N LEU A 213 -4.48 -14.06 -4.12
CA LEU A 213 -5.67 -13.43 -3.58
C LEU A 213 -6.54 -12.92 -4.74
N ASP A 214 -7.82 -13.28 -4.72
CA ASP A 214 -8.79 -12.85 -5.73
C ASP A 214 -9.32 -11.45 -5.41
N MET A 215 -8.46 -10.44 -5.53
CA MET A 215 -8.80 -9.03 -5.30
C MET A 215 -9.87 -8.54 -6.31
N PHE A 216 -9.84 -9.08 -7.53
CA PHE A 216 -10.70 -8.69 -8.65
C PHE A 216 -11.44 -9.90 -9.25
N PRO A 217 -12.45 -10.44 -8.56
CA PRO A 217 -13.20 -11.59 -9.06
C PRO A 217 -13.81 -11.31 -10.44
N GLN A 218 -13.92 -12.38 -11.25
CA GLN A 218 -14.40 -12.30 -12.64
C GLN A 218 -13.48 -11.54 -13.61
N THR A 219 -12.22 -11.28 -13.20
CA THR A 219 -11.19 -10.72 -14.07
C THR A 219 -10.01 -11.69 -14.21
N HIS A 220 -9.02 -11.32 -15.03
CA HIS A 220 -7.76 -12.06 -15.14
C HIS A 220 -6.70 -11.59 -14.12
N HIS A 221 -6.99 -10.56 -13.34
CA HIS A 221 -6.04 -10.01 -12.38
C HIS A 221 -5.95 -10.93 -11.15
N ILE A 222 -4.72 -11.21 -10.72
CA ILE A 222 -4.42 -12.01 -9.54
C ILE A 222 -3.47 -11.20 -8.68
N GLU A 223 -3.91 -10.89 -7.46
CA GLU A 223 -3.03 -10.29 -6.46
C GLU A 223 -2.25 -11.42 -5.78
N CYS A 224 -0.98 -11.20 -5.46
CA CYS A 224 -0.11 -12.19 -4.84
C CYS A 224 0.66 -11.56 -3.68
N ILE A 225 0.80 -12.32 -2.59
CA ILE A 225 1.63 -11.94 -1.46
C ILE A 225 2.76 -12.97 -1.35
N ALA A 226 3.99 -12.54 -1.63
CA ALA A 226 5.18 -13.35 -1.47
C ALA A 226 5.95 -12.96 -0.21
N VAL A 227 6.48 -13.95 0.50
CA VAL A 227 7.28 -13.75 1.71
C VAL A 227 8.65 -14.35 1.49
N LEU A 228 9.69 -13.57 1.73
CA LEU A 228 11.07 -14.02 1.63
C LEU A 228 11.78 -13.75 2.94
N ASP A 229 12.65 -14.69 3.32
CA ASP A 229 13.57 -14.52 4.44
C ASP A 229 15.00 -14.46 3.92
N PHE A 230 15.78 -13.52 4.45
CA PHE A 230 17.21 -13.45 4.17
C PHE A 230 17.89 -14.71 4.71
N VAL A 231 18.68 -15.37 3.86
CA VAL A 231 19.51 -16.51 4.23
C VAL A 231 20.87 -15.92 4.56
N GLY A 232 21.12 -15.68 5.86
CA GLY A 232 22.43 -15.24 6.31
C GLY A 232 23.54 -16.18 5.84
N GLU A 233 24.79 -15.71 5.84
CA GLU A 233 25.93 -16.62 5.73
C GLU A 233 25.82 -17.64 6.86
N GLU A 234 25.67 -18.93 6.54
CA GLU A 234 25.99 -19.97 7.49
C GLU A 234 27.41 -19.68 7.95
N THR A 235 27.56 -19.24 9.21
CA THR A 235 28.85 -19.25 9.85
C THR A 235 29.19 -20.72 9.99
N SER A 236 29.90 -21.28 8.99
CA SER A 236 30.54 -22.58 9.06
C SER A 236 31.38 -22.56 10.33
N THR A 237 30.79 -23.09 11.39
CA THR A 237 31.46 -23.21 12.66
C THR A 237 32.20 -24.53 12.60
N LYS A 238 33.41 -24.44 12.05
CA LYS A 238 34.48 -25.46 11.95
C LYS A 238 34.34 -26.53 10.88
#